data_AF-A0A4Q3MYU9-F1
#
_entry.id   AF-A0A4Q3MYU9-F1
#
_cell.length_a   1.000
_cell.length_b   1.000
_cell.length_c   1.000
_cell.angle_alpha   90.00
_cell.angle_beta   90.00
_cell.angle_gamma   90.00
#
_symmetry.space_group_name_H-M   'P 1'
#
loop_
_entity.id
_entity.type
_entity.pdbx_description
1 polymer ?
#
loop_
_entity_poly.entity_id
_entity_poly.type
_entity_poly.pdbx_seq_one_letter_code
_entity_poly.pdbx_strand_id
1 'polypeptide(L)'
;MSAQPTAGLFARWFGPRGVPAAALPVRGAGTARAAAPVRAQAFDQSLLWVTVALLAFGLVMVYSASIAMPDNPKFARYAHTYFLTRHTVSLAVAFVAALLAFQVPVASWEKMAPWLFVLSLVLLIAVLIPHVGSMVNGARRWISLGFMSFQPSELAKFAVLLYAADYMVRKMDV
;
A
#
# COMPACT_ATOMS: atom_id res chain seq x y z
N MET A 1 47.93 16.43 56.44
CA MET A 1 47.98 15.01 56.03
C MET A 1 46.82 14.31 56.70
N SER A 2 45.68 14.18 56.01
CA SER A 2 44.50 13.43 56.48
C SER A 2 43.64 13.08 55.27
N ALA A 3 43.68 11.80 54.89
CA ALA A 3 42.94 11.24 53.76
C ALA A 3 41.45 11.07 54.10
N GLN A 4 40.55 11.38 53.16
CA GLN A 4 39.14 11.00 53.24
C GLN A 4 38.91 9.62 52.58
N PRO A 5 38.06 8.74 53.14
CA PRO A 5 37.86 7.41 52.62
C PRO A 5 36.86 7.40 51.46
N THR A 6 37.24 6.77 50.34
CA THR A 6 36.40 6.56 49.16
C THR A 6 35.30 5.54 49.47
N ALA A 7 34.04 5.98 49.53
CA ALA A 7 32.89 5.08 49.57
C ALA A 7 32.84 4.24 48.28
N GLY A 8 33.05 2.93 48.43
CA GLY A 8 33.20 2.00 47.32
C GLY A 8 31.92 1.83 46.49
N LEU A 9 32.12 1.72 45.17
CA LEU A 9 31.09 1.48 44.14
C LEU A 9 30.10 0.34 44.49
N PHE A 10 30.54 -0.62 45.31
CA PHE A 10 29.77 -1.77 45.78
C PHE A 10 28.58 -1.42 46.68
N ALA A 11 28.66 -0.34 47.48
CA ALA A 11 27.56 0.06 48.35
C ALA A 11 26.31 0.53 47.58
N ARG A 12 26.50 1.01 46.35
CA ARG A 12 25.42 1.49 45.47
C ARG A 12 24.53 0.36 44.94
N TRP A 13 25.02 -0.88 44.96
CA TRP A 13 24.30 -2.03 44.40
C TRP A 13 23.35 -2.71 45.40
N PHE A 14 23.70 -2.70 46.68
CA PHE A 14 23.00 -3.46 47.73
C PHE A 14 22.16 -2.60 48.70
N GLY A 15 22.00 -1.30 48.44
CA GLY A 15 21.10 -0.45 49.21
C GLY A 15 19.61 -0.67 48.82
N PRO A 16 18.66 -0.63 49.77
CA PRO A 16 17.24 -0.77 49.48
C PRO A 16 16.77 0.37 48.56
N ARG A 17 16.51 0.05 47.28
CA ARG A 17 15.96 1.01 46.32
C ARG A 17 14.46 1.14 46.56
N GLY A 18 14.07 2.05 47.44
CA GLY A 18 12.70 2.56 47.45
C GLY A 18 12.46 3.32 46.15
N VAL A 19 11.78 2.72 45.18
CA VAL A 19 11.33 3.43 43.98
C VAL A 19 10.10 4.24 44.40
N PRO A 20 10.14 5.58 44.48
CA PRO A 20 8.95 6.36 44.76
C PRO A 20 7.93 6.06 43.65
N ALA A 21 6.73 5.63 44.03
CA ALA A 21 5.64 5.27 43.12
C ALA A 21 5.25 6.39 42.13
N ALA A 22 5.73 7.61 42.35
CA ALA A 22 5.59 8.77 41.46
C ALA A 22 6.47 8.70 40.19
N ALA A 23 7.41 7.74 40.08
CA ALA A 23 8.33 7.63 38.95
C ALA A 23 7.90 6.62 37.87
N LEU A 24 6.73 5.99 37.99
CA LEU A 24 6.18 5.22 36.88
C LEU A 24 5.64 6.23 35.85
N PRO A 25 6.18 6.28 34.62
CA PRO A 25 5.63 7.10 33.55
C PRO A 25 4.31 6.46 33.11
N VAL A 26 3.26 6.59 33.92
CA VAL A 26 1.90 6.48 33.45
C VAL A 26 1.78 7.52 32.37
N ARG A 27 1.53 7.06 31.14
CA ARG A 27 1.32 7.86 29.94
C ARG A 27 0.03 8.68 30.08
N GLY A 28 -0.01 9.56 31.07
CA GLY A 28 -1.09 10.48 31.38
C GLY A 28 -0.64 11.89 31.08
N ALA A 29 -1.44 12.59 30.28
CA ALA A 29 -1.34 14.02 30.05
C ALA A 29 0.01 14.52 29.48
N GLY A 30 0.48 13.88 28.42
CA GLY A 30 1.24 14.64 27.43
C GLY A 30 0.31 15.73 26.92
N THR A 31 0.66 17.00 27.18
CA THR A 31 0.07 18.17 26.55
C THR A 31 -0.38 17.80 25.16
N ALA A 32 -1.69 17.73 24.92
CA ALA A 32 -2.23 17.58 23.59
C ALA A 32 -1.60 18.73 22.81
N ARG A 33 -0.57 18.43 22.00
CA ARG A 33 -0.12 19.35 20.95
C ARG A 33 -1.42 19.65 20.24
N ALA A 34 -1.93 20.87 20.43
CA ALA A 34 -3.14 21.34 19.78
C ALA A 34 -3.03 20.83 18.35
N ALA A 35 -3.93 19.91 17.97
CA ALA A 35 -3.85 19.21 16.71
C ALA A 35 -3.61 20.30 15.68
N ALA A 36 -2.38 20.34 15.12
CA ALA A 36 -1.99 21.41 14.22
C ALA A 36 -3.12 21.51 13.20
N PRO A 37 -3.70 22.71 12.98
CA PRO A 37 -4.91 22.83 12.19
C PRO A 37 -4.69 22.02 10.92
N VAL A 38 -5.51 20.99 10.71
CA VAL A 38 -5.41 20.10 9.56
C VAL A 38 -5.49 21.05 8.37
N ARG A 39 -4.31 21.36 7.82
CA ARG A 39 -4.15 22.40 6.83
C ARG A 39 -5.08 21.96 5.72
N ALA A 40 -6.07 22.80 5.39
CA ALA A 40 -7.09 22.48 4.39
C ALA A 40 -6.40 21.78 3.22
N GLN A 41 -6.80 20.52 3.03
CA GLN A 41 -6.10 19.43 2.37
C GLN A 41 -5.39 19.88 1.08
N ALA A 42 -4.18 20.40 1.23
CA ALA A 42 -3.34 20.73 0.09
C ALA A 42 -2.91 19.41 -0.52
N PHE A 43 -3.12 19.26 -1.82
CA PHE A 43 -2.60 18.12 -2.56
C PHE A 43 -1.12 17.92 -2.21
N ASP A 44 -0.73 16.68 -1.89
CA ASP A 44 0.68 16.34 -1.72
C ASP A 44 1.36 16.36 -3.10
N GLN A 45 1.80 17.54 -3.49
CA GLN A 45 2.48 17.80 -4.76
C GLN A 45 3.77 16.99 -4.86
N SER A 46 4.43 16.72 -3.74
CA SER A 46 5.67 15.94 -3.73
C SER A 46 5.40 14.49 -4.14
N LEU A 47 4.37 13.86 -3.56
CA LEU A 47 3.97 12.51 -3.89
C LEU A 47 3.51 12.39 -5.35
N LEU A 48 2.78 13.39 -5.85
CA LEU A 48 2.34 13.45 -7.24
C LEU A 48 3.54 13.46 -8.20
N TRP A 49 4.51 14.37 -7.99
CA TRP A 49 5.69 14.46 -8.84
C TRP A 49 6.56 13.20 -8.79
N VAL A 50 6.73 12.59 -7.61
CA VAL A 50 7.44 11.32 -7.47
C VAL A 50 6.74 10.22 -8.26
N THR A 51 5.40 10.16 -8.20
CA THR A 51 4.62 9.16 -8.95
C THR A 51 4.75 9.36 -10.46
N VAL A 52 4.64 10.60 -10.94
CA VAL A 52 4.82 10.93 -12.37
C VAL A 52 6.23 10.57 -12.84
N ALA A 53 7.26 10.87 -12.04
CA ALA A 53 8.64 10.52 -12.35
C ALA A 53 8.84 8.99 -12.44
N LEU A 54 8.26 8.23 -11.50
CA LEU A 54 8.32 6.76 -11.51
C LEU A 54 7.57 6.16 -12.71
N LEU A 55 6.41 6.72 -13.09
CA LEU A 55 5.67 6.29 -14.28
C LEU A 55 6.46 6.57 -15.57
N ALA A 56 7.07 7.76 -15.70
CA ALA A 56 7.89 8.11 -16.84
C ALA A 56 9.14 7.21 -16.94
N PHE A 57 9.81 6.97 -15.81
CA PHE A 57 10.93 6.03 -15.73
C PHE A 57 10.50 4.61 -16.13
N GLY A 58 9.35 4.13 -15.64
CA GLY A 58 8.79 2.83 -16.02
C GLY A 58 8.53 2.73 -17.53
N LEU A 59 8.02 3.79 -18.15
CA LEU A 59 7.79 3.84 -19.60
C LEU A 59 9.10 3.71 -20.39
N VAL A 60 10.15 4.41 -19.96
CA VAL A 60 11.51 4.29 -20.55
C VAL A 60 12.04 2.87 -20.40
N MET A 61 11.87 2.25 -19.22
CA MET A 61 12.32 0.88 -18.98
C MET A 61 11.57 -0.15 -19.83
N VAL A 62 10.26 0.02 -20.02
CA VAL A 62 9.47 -0.85 -20.92
C VAL A 62 9.99 -0.74 -22.35
N TYR A 63 10.22 0.47 -22.85
CA TYR A 63 10.78 0.68 -24.19
C TYR A 63 12.17 0.05 -24.33
N SER A 64 13.05 0.26 -23.34
CA SER A 64 14.40 -0.30 -23.33
C SER A 64 14.39 -1.83 -23.33
N ALA A 65 13.44 -2.47 -22.63
CA ALA A 65 13.33 -3.93 -22.61
C ALA A 65 12.69 -4.48 -23.90
N SER A 66 11.79 -3.73 -24.53
CA SER A 66 11.08 -4.20 -25.73
C SER A 66 11.86 -4.05 -27.02
N ILE A 67 12.84 -3.13 -27.10
CA ILE A 67 13.58 -2.86 -28.35
C ILE A 67 14.42 -4.06 -28.82
N ALA A 68 14.96 -4.84 -27.89
CA ALA A 68 15.78 -6.04 -28.15
C ALA A 68 14.94 -7.32 -28.35
N MET A 69 13.61 -7.23 -28.25
CA MET A 69 12.74 -8.40 -28.31
C MET A 69 12.55 -8.98 -29.73
N PRO A 70 12.50 -8.17 -30.81
CA PRO A 70 12.37 -8.69 -32.18
C PRO A 70 13.56 -9.49 -32.70
N ASP A 71 14.72 -9.42 -32.03
CA ASP A 71 15.90 -10.24 -32.32
C ASP A 71 15.67 -11.73 -31.95
N ASN A 72 14.62 -12.03 -31.19
CA ASN A 72 14.18 -13.39 -30.90
C ASN A 72 13.17 -13.88 -31.94
N PRO A 73 13.37 -15.05 -32.57
CA PRO A 73 12.48 -15.59 -33.60
C PRO A 73 11.03 -15.79 -33.15
N LYS A 74 10.77 -15.86 -31.83
CA LYS A 74 9.41 -15.93 -31.26
C LYS A 74 8.64 -14.59 -31.32
N PHE A 75 9.33 -13.46 -31.44
CA PHE A 75 8.74 -12.12 -31.39
C PHE A 75 8.99 -11.28 -32.65
N ALA A 76 9.64 -11.84 -33.67
CA ALA A 76 9.96 -11.19 -34.94
C ALA A 76 8.73 -10.61 -35.69
N ARG A 77 7.51 -11.05 -35.36
CA ARG A 77 6.25 -10.52 -35.93
C ARG A 77 5.68 -9.30 -35.21
N TYR A 78 6.21 -8.93 -34.04
CA TYR A 78 5.73 -7.79 -33.28
C TYR A 78 6.60 -6.57 -33.58
N ALA A 79 5.96 -5.44 -33.89
CA ALA A 79 6.66 -4.16 -33.99
C ALA A 79 7.37 -3.83 -32.67
N HIS A 80 8.54 -3.18 -32.73
CA HIS A 80 9.32 -2.76 -31.55
C HIS A 80 8.49 -1.94 -30.54
N THR A 81 7.42 -1.29 -31.00
CA THR A 81 6.54 -0.43 -30.20
C THR A 81 5.35 -1.17 -29.57
N TYR A 82 5.10 -2.45 -29.88
CA TYR A 82 3.89 -3.16 -29.43
C TYR A 82 3.71 -3.13 -27.90
N PHE A 83 4.76 -3.46 -27.14
CA PHE A 83 4.72 -3.45 -25.68
C PHE A 83 4.63 -2.04 -25.10
N LEU A 84 5.32 -1.07 -25.72
CA LEU A 84 5.24 0.33 -25.34
C LEU A 84 3.82 0.89 -25.51
N THR A 85 3.18 0.61 -26.65
CA THR A 85 1.81 1.04 -26.93
C THR A 85 0.83 0.44 -25.92
N ARG A 86 0.91 -0.86 -25.63
CA ARG A 86 0.06 -1.49 -24.61
C ARG A 86 0.28 -0.90 -23.22
N HIS A 87 1.53 -0.64 -22.84
CA HIS A 87 1.83 -0.02 -21.55
C HIS A 87 1.28 1.40 -21.46
N THR A 88 1.46 2.20 -22.51
CA THR A 88 0.95 3.58 -22.59
C THR A 88 -0.59 3.62 -22.50
N VAL A 89 -1.29 2.72 -23.20
CA VAL A 89 -2.75 2.60 -23.10
C VAL A 89 -3.18 2.21 -21.68
N SER A 90 -2.49 1.26 -21.06
CA SER A 90 -2.77 0.90 -19.66
C SER A 90 -2.54 2.06 -18.69
N LEU A 91 -1.50 2.88 -18.90
CA LEU A 91 -1.26 4.10 -18.11
C LEU A 91 -2.39 5.11 -18.30
N ALA A 92 -2.86 5.32 -19.53
CA ALA A 92 -3.97 6.23 -19.80
C ALA A 92 -5.27 5.76 -19.12
N VAL A 93 -5.58 4.46 -19.19
CA VAL A 93 -6.73 3.87 -18.50
C VAL A 93 -6.59 4.02 -16.98
N ALA A 94 -5.40 3.74 -16.42
CA ALA A 94 -5.14 3.90 -15.00
C ALA A 94 -5.27 5.36 -14.54
N PHE A 95 -4.83 6.32 -15.36
CA PHE A 95 -4.96 7.75 -15.08
C PHE A 95 -6.43 8.18 -15.05
N VAL A 96 -7.23 7.77 -16.03
CA VAL A 96 -8.68 8.04 -16.04
C VAL A 96 -9.35 7.40 -14.81
N ALA A 97 -9.02 6.15 -14.50
CA ALA A 97 -9.55 5.47 -13.32
C ALA A 97 -9.16 6.19 -12.02
N ALA A 98 -7.94 6.71 -11.92
CA ALA A 98 -7.49 7.49 -10.77
C ALA A 98 -8.26 8.82 -10.64
N LEU A 99 -8.52 9.53 -11.74
CA LEU A 99 -9.33 10.75 -11.73
C LEU A 99 -10.78 10.48 -11.29
N LEU A 100 -11.38 9.40 -11.79
CA LEU A 100 -12.72 9.00 -11.37
C LEU A 100 -12.76 8.61 -9.90
N ALA A 101 -11.78 7.83 -9.42
CA ALA A 101 -11.68 7.46 -8.02
C ALA A 101 -11.48 8.68 -7.11
N PHE A 102 -10.70 9.67 -7.56
CA PHE A 102 -10.46 10.92 -6.85
C PHE A 102 -11.73 11.76 -6.65
N GLN A 103 -12.69 11.67 -7.58
CA GLN A 103 -13.97 12.38 -7.47
C GLN A 103 -14.93 11.75 -6.47
N VAL A 104 -14.71 10.50 -6.06
CA VAL A 104 -15.60 9.78 -5.15
C VAL A 104 -15.26 10.11 -3.70
N PRO A 105 -16.19 10.64 -2.89
CA PRO A 105 -15.95 10.97 -1.49
C PRO A 105 -15.56 9.75 -0.66
N VAL A 106 -14.67 9.92 0.32
CA VAL A 106 -14.19 8.85 1.22
C VAL A 106 -15.34 8.12 1.92
N ALA A 107 -16.38 8.85 2.35
CA ALA A 107 -17.57 8.26 2.98
C ALA A 107 -18.32 7.24 2.07
N SER A 108 -18.23 7.39 0.75
CA SER A 108 -18.79 6.41 -0.18
C SER A 108 -17.96 5.12 -0.20
N TRP A 109 -16.63 5.25 -0.16
CA TRP A 109 -15.71 4.11 -0.09
C TRP A 109 -15.89 3.30 1.20
N GLU A 110 -16.10 3.97 2.34
CA GLU A 110 -16.39 3.33 3.63
C GLU A 110 -17.67 2.48 3.57
N LYS A 111 -18.76 3.06 3.05
CA LYS A 111 -20.04 2.33 2.88
C LYS A 111 -19.92 1.14 1.93
N MET A 112 -19.08 1.25 0.91
CA MET A 112 -18.84 0.18 -0.07
C MET A 112 -17.84 -0.87 0.42
N ALA A 113 -17.05 -0.61 1.47
CA ALA A 113 -15.95 -1.46 1.89
C ALA A 113 -16.36 -2.92 2.18
N PRO A 114 -17.46 -3.22 2.91
CA PRO A 114 -17.88 -4.60 3.14
C PRO A 114 -18.28 -5.31 1.84
N TRP A 115 -18.96 -4.61 0.93
CA TRP A 115 -19.37 -5.15 -0.36
C TRP A 115 -18.19 -5.42 -1.28
N LEU A 116 -17.22 -4.50 -1.33
CA LEU A 116 -15.97 -4.69 -2.07
C LEU A 116 -15.16 -5.86 -1.52
N PHE A 117 -15.15 -6.04 -0.20
CA PHE A 117 -14.47 -7.17 0.44
C PHE A 117 -15.12 -8.50 0.05
N VAL A 118 -16.44 -8.64 0.18
CA VAL A 118 -17.17 -9.85 -0.23
C VAL A 118 -16.99 -10.12 -1.73
N LEU A 119 -17.12 -9.10 -2.57
CA LEU A 119 -16.88 -9.22 -4.02
C LEU A 119 -15.47 -9.73 -4.32
N SER A 120 -14.45 -9.19 -3.63
CA SER A 120 -13.07 -9.62 -3.80
C SER A 120 -12.84 -11.07 -3.38
N LEU A 121 -13.51 -11.53 -2.32
CA LEU A 121 -13.44 -12.91 -1.86
C LEU A 121 -14.09 -13.86 -2.87
N VAL A 122 -15.26 -13.48 -3.40
CA VAL A 122 -15.94 -14.23 -4.46
C VAL A 122 -15.05 -14.33 -5.70
N LEU A 123 -14.41 -13.24 -6.12
CA LEU A 123 -13.51 -13.25 -7.28
C LEU A 123 -12.25 -14.09 -7.05
N LEU A 124 -11.71 -14.08 -5.83
CA LEU A 124 -10.60 -14.95 -5.45
C LEU A 124 -10.96 -16.43 -5.52
N ILE A 125 -12.19 -16.80 -5.16
CA ILE A 125 -12.69 -18.17 -5.32
C ILE A 125 -12.93 -18.46 -6.81
N ALA A 126 -13.56 -17.54 -7.53
CA ALA A 126 -13.92 -17.70 -8.93
C ALA A 126 -12.69 -17.96 -9.83
N VAL A 127 -11.55 -17.31 -9.57
CA VAL A 127 -10.34 -17.52 -10.38
C VAL A 127 -9.74 -18.93 -10.26
N LEU A 128 -10.11 -19.72 -9.26
CA LEU A 128 -9.68 -21.13 -9.17
C LEU A 128 -10.47 -22.04 -10.11
N ILE A 129 -11.66 -21.61 -10.58
CA ILE A 129 -12.55 -22.42 -11.42
C ILE A 129 -11.91 -22.65 -12.81
N PRO A 130 -11.84 -23.89 -13.31
CA PRO A 130 -11.13 -24.26 -14.55
C PRO A 130 -11.54 -23.57 -15.86
N HIS A 131 -12.63 -22.80 -15.87
CA HIS A 131 -13.15 -22.11 -17.05
C HIS A 131 -13.19 -20.58 -16.88
N VAL A 132 -12.93 -20.09 -15.66
CA VAL A 132 -12.94 -18.66 -15.32
C VAL A 132 -11.49 -18.16 -15.20
N GLY A 133 -10.65 -18.91 -14.48
CA GLY A 133 -9.24 -18.60 -14.33
C GLY A 133 -8.41 -19.11 -15.50
N SER A 134 -7.67 -18.20 -16.13
CA SER A 134 -6.64 -18.54 -17.10
C SER A 134 -5.41 -19.15 -16.41
N MET A 135 -4.93 -20.28 -16.94
CA MET A 135 -3.70 -20.93 -16.46
C MET A 135 -2.49 -20.24 -17.11
N VAL A 136 -1.67 -19.59 -16.29
CA VAL A 136 -0.41 -18.97 -16.72
C VAL A 136 0.70 -19.50 -15.82
N ASN A 137 1.78 -20.01 -16.41
CA ASN A 137 2.91 -20.60 -15.69
C ASN A 137 2.50 -21.67 -14.65
N GLY A 138 1.51 -22.52 -14.98
CA GLY A 138 1.03 -23.59 -14.12
C GLY A 138 0.09 -23.16 -12.98
N ALA A 139 -0.28 -21.88 -12.87
CA ALA A 139 -1.18 -21.39 -11.83
C ALA A 139 -2.37 -20.61 -12.41
N ARG A 140 -3.52 -20.65 -11.73
CA ARG A 140 -4.71 -19.83 -12.06
C ARG A 140 -4.77 -18.62 -11.13
N ARG A 141 -4.41 -17.45 -11.67
CA ARG A 141 -4.38 -16.18 -10.92
C ARG A 141 -5.06 -15.03 -11.67
N TRP A 142 -5.34 -15.23 -12.94
CA TRP A 142 -5.80 -14.21 -13.86
C TRP A 142 -7.13 -14.62 -14.45
N ILE A 143 -8.09 -13.70 -14.45
CA ILE A 143 -9.35 -13.83 -15.18
C ILE A 143 -9.16 -13.10 -16.52
N SER A 144 -9.30 -13.81 -17.63
CA SER A 144 -9.20 -13.19 -18.95
C SER A 144 -10.54 -12.58 -19.34
N LEU A 145 -10.58 -11.26 -19.51
CA LEU A 145 -11.76 -10.51 -19.97
C LEU A 145 -11.77 -10.34 -21.50
N GLY A 146 -10.89 -11.05 -22.22
CA GLY A 146 -10.71 -10.95 -23.67
C GLY A 146 -9.79 -9.80 -24.09
N PHE A 147 -10.08 -8.57 -23.64
CA PHE A 147 -9.25 -7.39 -23.95
C PHE A 147 -8.17 -7.11 -22.89
N MET A 148 -8.41 -7.50 -21.65
CA MET A 148 -7.46 -7.38 -20.54
C MET A 148 -7.49 -8.62 -19.65
N SER A 149 -6.41 -8.81 -18.89
CA SER A 149 -6.35 -9.81 -17.83
C SER A 149 -6.55 -9.10 -16.49
N PHE A 150 -7.56 -9.50 -15.75
CA PHE A 150 -7.86 -8.97 -14.43
C PHE A 150 -7.34 -9.91 -13.36
N GLN A 151 -6.66 -9.36 -12.36
CA GLN A 151 -6.11 -10.13 -11.25
C GLN A 151 -6.92 -9.85 -9.97
N PRO A 152 -7.75 -10.80 -9.51
CA PRO A 152 -8.59 -10.61 -8.32
C PRO A 152 -7.84 -10.21 -7.06
N SER A 153 -6.58 -10.65 -6.91
CA SER A 153 -5.77 -10.30 -5.74
C SER A 153 -5.43 -8.81 -5.64
N GLU A 154 -5.40 -8.08 -6.76
CA GLU A 154 -5.20 -6.63 -6.75
C GLU A 154 -6.39 -5.91 -6.09
N LEU A 155 -7.61 -6.32 -6.45
CA LEU A 155 -8.82 -5.80 -5.81
C LEU A 155 -8.90 -6.23 -4.34
N ALA A 156 -8.55 -7.47 -4.03
CA ALA A 156 -8.58 -7.99 -2.66
C ALA A 156 -7.66 -7.20 -1.72
N LYS A 157 -6.44 -6.86 -2.14
CA LYS A 157 -5.52 -6.02 -1.33
C LYS A 157 -6.17 -4.69 -0.94
N PHE A 158 -6.80 -4.02 -1.91
CA PHE A 158 -7.46 -2.75 -1.68
C PHE A 158 -8.72 -2.91 -0.79
N ALA A 159 -9.56 -3.90 -1.09
CA ALA A 159 -10.79 -4.14 -0.35
C ALA A 159 -10.54 -4.55 1.12
N VAL A 160 -9.51 -5.36 1.37
CA VAL A 160 -9.09 -5.73 2.74
C VAL A 160 -8.64 -4.50 3.53
N LEU A 161 -7.85 -3.61 2.91
CA LEU A 161 -7.41 -2.37 3.54
C LEU A 161 -8.58 -1.47 3.91
N LEU A 162 -9.52 -1.25 2.98
CA LEU A 162 -10.73 -0.46 3.24
C LEU A 162 -11.60 -1.08 4.34
N TYR A 163 -11.85 -2.38 4.26
CA TYR A 163 -12.69 -3.07 5.24
C TYR A 163 -12.05 -3.08 6.64
N ALA A 164 -10.74 -3.31 6.72
CA ALA A 164 -10.02 -3.25 7.98
C ALA A 164 -10.07 -1.84 8.61
N ALA A 165 -9.93 -0.79 7.80
CA ALA A 165 -10.04 0.58 8.27
C ALA A 165 -11.44 0.89 8.81
N ASP A 166 -12.51 0.59 8.05
CA ASP A 166 -13.91 0.79 8.47
C ASP A 166 -14.25 -0.02 9.74
N TYR A 167 -13.81 -1.29 9.80
CA TYR A 167 -14.03 -2.15 10.96
C TYR A 167 -13.34 -1.61 12.23
N MET A 168 -12.13 -1.06 12.12
CA MET A 168 -11.43 -0.46 13.25
C MET A 168 -12.15 0.78 13.78
N VAL A 169 -12.64 1.66 12.90
CA VAL A 169 -13.39 2.85 13.30
C VAL A 169 -14.65 2.46 14.06
N ARG A 170 -15.46 1.53 13.52
CA ARG A 170 -16.68 1.06 14.18
C ARG A 170 -16.45 0.44 15.55
N LYS A 171 -15.31 -0.24 15.73
CA LYS A 171 -14.96 -0.91 17.00
C LYS A 171 -14.36 0.03 18.03
N MET A 172 -13.78 1.16 17.61
CA MET A 172 -13.31 2.20 18.53
C MET A 172 -14.47 2.99 19.16
N ASP A 173 -15.63 3.02 18.50
CA ASP A 173 -16.84 3.69 18.98
C ASP A 173 -17.70 2.84 19.94
N VAL A 174 -17.31 1.58 20.21
CA VAL A 174 -17.99 0.63 21.12
C VAL A 174 -17.13 0.39 22.35
#